data_AF-A0A2V8LQW7-F1
#
_entry.id   AF-A0A2V8LQW7-F1
#
_cell.length_a   1.000
_cell.length_b   1.000
_cell.length_c   1.000
_cell.angle_alpha   90.00
_cell.angle_beta   90.00
_cell.angle_gamma   90.00
#
_symmetry.space_group_name_H-M   'P 1'
#
loop_
_entity.id
_entity.type
_entity.pdbx_description
1 polymer ?
#
loop_
_entity_poly.entity_id
_entity_poly.type
_entity_poly.pdbx_seq_one_letter_code
_entity_poly.pdbx_strand_id
1 'polypeptide(L)'
;MAVPKAASVVINVDTKMEAPGWAVLERELIETSEPAMEEFYHKYYDENGNVQCVLRWGADDGPDDAFENFAGWPEFQAIGGSNEILRLYMKGVEGMLRQYTEAKTTQVPAGRGGMYYKEFSAQADWMHHGEGLRVFNRMGLSVPGDSKYQERARRFAGFYMGEDAEAKNYDPQHKLIRSLINGSRGPMLRKATALDW
;
A
#
# COMPACT_ATOMS: atom_id res chain seq x y z
N MET A 1 27.02 -13.67 -13.12
CA MET A 1 26.45 -14.91 -13.68
C MET A 1 25.09 -14.57 -14.26
N ALA A 2 24.82 -14.91 -15.52
CA ALA A 2 23.51 -14.66 -16.13
C ALA A 2 22.49 -15.65 -15.54
N VAL A 3 21.40 -15.12 -14.97
CA VAL A 3 20.28 -15.94 -14.50
C VAL A 3 19.61 -16.56 -15.74
N PRO A 4 19.45 -17.89 -15.82
CA PRO A 4 18.79 -18.51 -16.97
C PRO A 4 17.34 -18.02 -17.01
N LYS A 5 16.96 -17.41 -18.14
CA LYS A 5 15.59 -16.98 -18.41
C LYS A 5 14.73 -18.24 -18.41
N ALA A 6 13.84 -18.37 -17.43
CA ALA A 6 12.90 -19.49 -17.39
C ALA A 6 12.16 -19.57 -18.73
N ALA A 7 12.16 -20.75 -19.36
CA ALA A 7 11.39 -20.96 -20.57
C ALA A 7 9.92 -20.61 -20.29
N SER A 8 9.32 -19.78 -21.15
CA SER A 8 7.90 -19.43 -21.02
C SER A 8 7.07 -20.69 -21.16
N VAL A 9 6.44 -21.14 -20.07
CA VAL A 9 5.45 -22.21 -20.12
C VAL A 9 4.23 -21.64 -20.85
N VAL A 10 3.93 -22.19 -22.02
CA VAL A 10 2.73 -21.82 -22.78
C VAL A 10 1.63 -22.80 -22.40
N ILE A 11 0.56 -22.28 -21.78
CA ILE A 11 -0.66 -23.04 -21.53
C ILE A 11 -1.57 -22.84 -22.74
N ASN A 12 -1.79 -23.90 -23.51
CA ASN A 12 -2.75 -23.90 -24.62
C ASN A 12 -4.12 -24.35 -24.12
N VAL A 13 -5.12 -23.48 -24.22
CA VAL A 13 -6.52 -23.79 -23.94
C VAL A 13 -7.25 -23.85 -25.27
N ASP A 14 -7.36 -25.04 -25.87
CA ASP A 14 -7.91 -25.26 -27.22
C ASP A 14 -9.23 -26.04 -27.22
N THR A 15 -9.66 -26.53 -26.05
CA THR A 15 -10.86 -27.34 -25.88
C THR A 15 -11.93 -26.53 -25.16
N LYS A 16 -13.14 -26.47 -25.74
CA LYS A 16 -14.30 -25.84 -25.09
C LYS A 16 -14.79 -26.71 -23.93
N MET A 17 -15.17 -26.08 -22.83
CA MET A 17 -15.89 -26.71 -21.72
C MET A 17 -17.05 -25.82 -21.28
N GLU A 18 -18.08 -26.41 -20.67
CA GLU A 18 -19.08 -25.64 -19.96
C GLU A 18 -18.46 -24.98 -18.72
N ALA A 19 -18.86 -23.74 -18.42
CA ALA A 19 -18.39 -23.06 -17.23
C ALA A 19 -18.86 -23.84 -16.00
N PRO A 20 -17.95 -24.28 -15.10
CA PRO A 20 -18.36 -24.99 -13.91
C PRO A 20 -19.18 -24.05 -13.01
N GLY A 21 -20.14 -24.60 -12.27
CA GLY A 21 -21.07 -23.79 -11.47
C GLY A 21 -20.39 -22.82 -10.50
N TRP A 22 -19.24 -23.20 -9.92
CA TRP A 22 -18.49 -22.30 -9.04
C TRP A 22 -17.98 -21.04 -9.76
N ALA A 23 -17.60 -21.13 -11.04
CA ALA A 23 -17.07 -20.00 -11.80
C ALA A 23 -18.19 -19.02 -12.16
N VAL A 24 -19.39 -19.54 -12.44
CA VAL A 24 -20.59 -18.71 -12.65
C VAL A 24 -20.95 -17.96 -11.37
N LEU A 25 -20.94 -18.64 -10.22
CA LEU A 25 -21.23 -18.03 -8.92
C LEU A 25 -20.15 -17.02 -8.49
N GLU A 26 -18.87 -17.28 -8.79
CA GLU A 26 -17.79 -16.33 -8.53
C GLU A 26 -17.98 -15.03 -9.35
N ARG A 27 -18.36 -15.14 -10.62
CA ARG A 27 -18.69 -13.98 -11.45
C ARG A 27 -19.87 -13.19 -10.90
N GLU A 28 -20.94 -13.87 -10.49
CA GLU A 28 -22.10 -13.23 -9.86
C GLU A 28 -21.72 -12.53 -8.54
N LEU A 29 -20.87 -13.15 -7.72
CA LEU A 29 -20.37 -12.55 -6.48
C LEU A 29 -19.57 -11.28 -6.74
N ILE A 30 -18.68 -11.29 -7.74
CA ILE A 30 -17.90 -10.11 -8.15
C ILE A 30 -18.86 -9.00 -8.60
N GLU A 31 -19.74 -9.29 -9.55
CA GLU A 31 -20.67 -8.32 -10.13
C GLU A 31 -21.62 -7.71 -9.10
N THR A 32 -22.06 -8.49 -8.11
CA THR A 32 -22.93 -8.00 -7.03
C THR A 32 -22.16 -7.23 -5.95
N SER A 33 -20.85 -7.42 -5.83
CA SER A 33 -20.01 -6.70 -4.86
C SER A 33 -19.60 -5.30 -5.33
N GLU A 34 -19.39 -5.11 -6.63
CA GLU A 34 -18.90 -3.85 -7.21
C GLU A 34 -19.73 -2.61 -6.81
N PRO A 35 -21.08 -2.61 -6.88
CA PRO A 35 -21.87 -1.44 -6.52
C PRO A 35 -21.66 -0.99 -5.07
N ALA A 36 -21.46 -1.93 -4.14
CA ALA A 36 -21.20 -1.61 -2.74
C ALA A 36 -19.80 -1.01 -2.53
N MET A 37 -18.80 -1.47 -3.30
CA MET A 37 -17.46 -0.90 -3.28
C MET A 37 -17.44 0.53 -3.85
N GLU A 38 -18.16 0.76 -4.96
CA GLU A 38 -18.33 2.09 -5.54
C GLU A 38 -19.04 3.04 -4.57
N GLU A 39 -20.16 2.61 -3.96
CA GLU A 39 -20.87 3.41 -2.96
C GLU A 39 -19.96 3.75 -1.76
N PHE A 40 -19.20 2.76 -1.26
CA PHE A 40 -18.23 2.98 -0.20
C PHE A 40 -17.22 4.07 -0.57
N TYR A 41 -16.62 3.98 -1.77
CA TYR A 41 -15.67 4.99 -2.22
C TYR A 41 -16.32 6.37 -2.29
N HIS A 42 -17.47 6.48 -2.94
CA HIS A 42 -18.15 7.75 -3.13
C HIS A 42 -18.66 8.38 -1.83
N LYS A 43 -18.90 7.58 -0.80
CA LYS A 43 -19.30 8.05 0.51
C LYS A 43 -18.13 8.57 1.34
N TYR A 44 -16.98 7.89 1.29
CA TYR A 44 -15.87 8.14 2.22
C TYR A 44 -14.65 8.81 1.59
N TYR A 45 -14.63 9.03 0.28
CA TYR A 45 -13.53 9.70 -0.42
C TYR A 45 -14.02 10.90 -1.21
N ASP A 46 -13.24 11.99 -1.19
CA ASP A 46 -13.55 13.20 -1.93
C ASP A 46 -13.13 13.12 -3.42
N GLU A 47 -13.39 14.20 -4.16
CA GLU A 47 -13.03 14.30 -5.57
C GLU A 47 -11.52 14.24 -5.85
N ASN A 48 -10.68 14.46 -4.84
CA ASN A 48 -9.22 14.38 -4.92
C ASN A 48 -8.68 13.01 -4.48
N GLY A 49 -9.56 12.11 -4.04
CA GLY A 49 -9.21 10.80 -3.48
C GLY A 49 -8.72 10.87 -2.04
N ASN A 50 -8.96 11.97 -1.34
CA ASN A 50 -8.65 12.06 0.08
C ASN A 50 -9.71 11.28 0.88
N VAL A 51 -9.29 10.54 1.90
CA VAL A 51 -10.22 9.92 2.84
C VAL A 51 -10.87 10.99 3.71
N GLN A 52 -12.17 10.90 3.91
CA GLN A 52 -12.96 11.83 4.71
C GLN A 52 -12.96 11.40 6.17
N CYS A 53 -11.83 11.60 6.84
CA CYS A 53 -11.64 11.29 8.27
C CYS A 53 -10.99 12.46 9.03
N VAL A 54 -10.81 12.27 10.34
CA VAL A 54 -10.03 13.20 11.18
C VAL A 54 -8.57 12.77 11.16
N LEU A 55 -7.74 13.52 10.43
CA LEU A 55 -6.31 13.21 10.31
C LEU A 55 -5.58 13.35 11.65
N ARG A 56 -4.92 12.27 12.10
CA ARG A 56 -4.08 12.22 13.30
C ARG A 56 -2.91 11.25 13.12
N TRP A 57 -1.91 11.33 14.00
CA TRP A 57 -0.65 10.58 13.87
C TRP A 57 -0.77 9.09 14.24
N GLY A 58 -1.74 8.72 15.07
CA GLY A 58 -2.00 7.32 15.44
C GLY A 58 -3.43 7.14 15.98
N ALA A 59 -3.94 5.91 15.88
CA ALA A 59 -5.32 5.47 16.11
C ALA A 59 -6.37 6.18 15.23
N ASP A 60 -7.52 5.52 14.99
CA ASP A 60 -8.69 6.06 14.25
C ASP A 60 -8.31 6.80 12.95
N ASP A 61 -8.02 6.02 11.90
CA ASP A 61 -7.66 6.47 10.54
C ASP A 61 -6.30 7.20 10.48
N GLY A 62 -5.33 6.68 11.23
CA GLY A 62 -3.93 7.11 11.15
C GLY A 62 -3.30 6.88 9.76
N PRO A 63 -2.05 7.35 9.56
CA PRO A 63 -1.29 7.18 8.32
C PRO A 63 -1.11 5.71 7.87
N ASP A 64 -1.22 4.79 8.81
CA ASP A 64 -1.24 3.34 8.68
C ASP A 64 -2.65 2.80 8.33
N ASP A 65 -3.64 3.09 9.17
CA ASP A 65 -5.01 2.56 9.10
C ASP A 65 -5.72 2.91 7.79
N ALA A 66 -5.56 4.16 7.32
CA ALA A 66 -6.40 4.69 6.26
C ALA A 66 -6.29 3.93 4.93
N PHE A 67 -5.11 3.39 4.64
CA PHE A 67 -4.89 2.58 3.44
C PHE A 67 -5.60 1.22 3.53
N GLU A 68 -5.87 0.68 4.73
CA GLU A 68 -6.56 -0.60 4.89
C GLU A 68 -8.00 -0.59 4.37
N ASN A 69 -8.60 0.59 4.20
CA ASN A 69 -9.90 0.73 3.56
C ASN A 69 -9.94 0.13 2.14
N PHE A 70 -8.78 -0.03 1.49
CA PHE A 70 -8.63 -0.69 0.19
C PHE A 70 -8.06 -2.11 0.26
N ALA A 71 -7.97 -2.70 1.45
CA ALA A 71 -7.53 -4.08 1.61
C ALA A 71 -8.42 -5.04 0.78
N GLY A 72 -7.79 -5.88 -0.04
CA GLY A 72 -8.49 -6.83 -0.91
C GLY A 72 -8.97 -6.25 -2.24
N TRP A 73 -8.93 -4.92 -2.46
CA TRP A 73 -9.36 -4.32 -3.73
C TRP A 73 -8.43 -4.66 -4.90
N PRO A 74 -7.08 -4.67 -4.74
CA PRO A 74 -6.20 -5.16 -5.80
C PRO A 74 -6.46 -6.63 -6.14
N GLU A 75 -6.61 -7.49 -5.13
CA GLU A 75 -6.94 -8.90 -5.34
C GLU A 75 -8.27 -9.07 -6.06
N PHE A 76 -9.31 -8.36 -5.61
CA PHE A 76 -10.64 -8.38 -6.23
C PHE A 76 -10.59 -8.02 -7.71
N GLN A 77 -9.86 -6.95 -8.06
CA GLN A 77 -9.71 -6.58 -9.46
C GLN A 77 -8.88 -7.61 -10.23
N ALA A 78 -7.82 -8.15 -9.64
CA ALA A 78 -6.97 -9.15 -10.29
C ALA A 78 -7.70 -10.46 -10.63
N ILE A 79 -8.73 -10.84 -9.85
CA ILE A 79 -9.56 -12.03 -10.11
C ILE A 79 -10.75 -11.76 -11.04
N GLY A 80 -10.92 -10.55 -11.56
CA GLY A 80 -11.93 -10.22 -12.57
C GLY A 80 -12.91 -9.12 -12.20
N GLY A 81 -12.68 -8.39 -11.10
CA GLY A 81 -13.38 -7.14 -10.83
C GLY A 81 -13.12 -6.06 -11.89
N SER A 82 -13.99 -5.08 -11.97
CA SER A 82 -13.97 -4.06 -13.02
C SER A 82 -12.78 -3.10 -12.92
N ASN A 83 -12.43 -2.51 -14.07
CA ASN A 83 -11.41 -1.45 -14.12
C ASN A 83 -11.86 -0.17 -13.39
N GLU A 84 -13.15 -0.02 -13.09
CA GLU A 84 -13.64 1.09 -12.28
C GLU A 84 -13.16 0.95 -10.83
N ILE A 85 -13.23 -0.25 -10.25
CA ILE A 85 -12.66 -0.53 -8.92
C ILE A 85 -11.16 -0.22 -8.90
N LEU A 86 -10.41 -0.62 -9.94
CA LEU A 86 -9.00 -0.23 -10.12
C LEU A 86 -8.82 1.29 -10.11
N ARG A 87 -9.61 2.00 -10.92
CA ARG A 87 -9.55 3.46 -11.03
C ARG A 87 -9.80 4.13 -9.67
N LEU A 88 -10.78 3.64 -8.92
CA LEU A 88 -11.17 4.19 -7.62
C LEU A 88 -10.08 3.99 -6.57
N TYR A 89 -9.62 2.75 -6.31
CA TYR A 89 -8.61 2.58 -5.27
C TYR A 89 -7.28 3.24 -5.64
N MET A 90 -6.89 3.26 -6.93
CA MET A 90 -5.67 3.96 -7.35
C MET A 90 -5.79 5.46 -7.07
N LYS A 91 -6.95 6.06 -7.36
CA LYS A 91 -7.22 7.46 -7.03
C LYS A 91 -7.16 7.70 -5.52
N GLY A 92 -7.75 6.81 -4.72
CA GLY A 92 -7.71 6.86 -3.26
C GLY A 92 -6.28 6.78 -2.71
N VAL A 93 -5.47 5.83 -3.20
CA VAL A 93 -4.06 5.68 -2.81
C VAL A 93 -3.26 6.95 -3.12
N GLU A 94 -3.36 7.50 -4.34
CA GLU A 94 -2.67 8.76 -4.68
C GLU A 94 -3.16 9.94 -3.84
N GLY A 95 -4.47 9.98 -3.55
CA GLY A 95 -5.08 11.02 -2.74
C GLY A 95 -4.57 10.98 -1.30
N MET A 96 -4.61 9.81 -0.66
CA MET A 96 -4.11 9.60 0.69
C MET A 96 -2.60 9.83 0.79
N LEU A 97 -1.78 9.38 -0.16
CA LEU A 97 -0.35 9.67 -0.17
C LEU A 97 -0.06 11.17 -0.10
N ARG A 98 -0.81 11.98 -0.87
CA ARG A 98 -0.72 13.45 -0.82
C ARG A 98 -1.26 13.99 0.51
N GLN A 99 -2.46 13.56 0.92
CA GLN A 99 -3.14 14.00 2.14
C GLN A 99 -2.26 13.80 3.38
N TYR A 100 -1.68 12.61 3.56
CA TYR A 100 -0.80 12.31 4.69
C TYR A 100 0.60 12.91 4.55
N THR A 101 1.06 13.23 3.34
CA THR A 101 2.28 14.04 3.16
C THR A 101 2.06 15.47 3.66
N GLU A 102 0.87 16.03 3.43
CA GLU A 102 0.50 17.38 3.86
C GLU A 102 0.13 17.44 5.35
N ALA A 103 -0.44 16.37 5.89
CA ALA A 103 -0.83 16.25 7.29
C ALA A 103 0.39 16.33 8.21
N LYS A 104 0.40 17.32 9.12
CA LYS A 104 1.50 17.56 10.06
C LYS A 104 0.99 17.54 11.49
N THR A 105 1.85 17.12 12.41
CA THR A 105 1.58 17.19 13.85
C THR A 105 2.81 17.68 14.61
N THR A 106 2.57 18.30 15.77
CA THR A 106 3.61 18.66 16.74
C THR A 106 3.76 17.62 17.84
N GLN A 107 2.84 16.64 17.92
CA GLN A 107 2.79 15.62 18.97
C GLN A 107 4.02 14.70 18.96
N VAL A 108 4.55 14.41 17.78
CA VAL A 108 5.78 13.63 17.59
C VAL A 108 6.75 14.33 16.65
N PRO A 109 8.07 14.12 16.80
CA PRO A 109 9.07 14.66 15.87
C PRO A 109 8.87 14.23 14.42
N ALA A 110 8.50 12.97 14.17
CA ALA A 110 8.42 12.40 12.82
C ALA A 110 7.31 13.05 11.97
N GLY A 111 6.21 13.48 12.59
CA GLY A 111 5.07 14.11 11.91
C GLY A 111 5.18 15.61 11.67
N ARG A 112 6.26 16.26 12.11
CA ARG A 112 6.42 17.73 11.92
C ARG A 112 6.54 18.12 10.45
N GLY A 113 7.08 17.22 9.64
CA GLY A 113 7.34 17.44 8.22
C GLY A 113 6.39 16.70 7.27
N GLY A 114 5.27 16.20 7.78
CA GLY A 114 4.35 15.30 7.07
C GLY A 114 4.30 13.93 7.73
N MET A 115 3.11 13.32 7.82
CA MET A 115 2.94 11.93 8.27
C MET A 115 3.55 10.94 7.27
N TYR A 116 3.55 11.30 5.99
CA TYR A 116 4.29 10.61 4.94
C TYR A 116 5.46 11.46 4.46
N TYR A 117 6.54 10.78 4.10
CA TYR A 117 7.69 11.38 3.46
C TYR A 117 8.23 10.40 2.41
N LYS A 118 8.59 10.90 1.22
CA LYS A 118 8.93 10.03 0.06
C LYS A 118 7.85 8.96 -0.22
N GLU A 119 6.58 9.33 -0.05
CA GLU A 119 5.39 8.47 -0.23
C GLU A 119 5.34 7.22 0.67
N PHE A 120 6.02 7.24 1.80
CA PHE A 120 6.01 6.16 2.79
C PHE A 120 5.90 6.75 4.19
N SER A 121 5.31 6.00 5.14
CA SER A 121 5.14 6.46 6.52
C SER A 121 6.45 7.03 7.07
N ALA A 122 6.38 8.24 7.62
CA ALA A 122 7.56 8.93 8.12
C ALA A 122 8.23 8.13 9.23
N GLN A 123 7.43 7.55 10.13
CA GLN A 123 7.89 6.67 11.18
C GLN A 123 6.73 5.90 11.81
N ALA A 124 6.84 4.57 11.98
CA ALA A 124 5.91 3.71 12.72
C ALA A 124 6.62 2.40 13.12
N ASP A 125 5.99 1.48 13.85
CA ASP A 125 6.53 0.13 14.00
C ASP A 125 6.20 -0.77 12.80
N TRP A 126 6.83 -1.95 12.74
CA TRP A 126 6.67 -2.87 11.62
C TRP A 126 5.22 -3.31 11.37
N MET A 127 4.41 -3.50 12.41
CA MET A 127 3.03 -3.96 12.29
C MET A 127 2.19 -2.93 11.53
N HIS A 128 2.21 -1.67 11.98
CA HIS A 128 1.47 -0.56 11.37
C HIS A 128 2.00 -0.17 9.97
N HIS A 129 3.30 -0.33 9.70
CA HIS A 129 3.77 -0.30 8.31
C HIS A 129 3.13 -1.39 7.46
N GLY A 130 2.95 -2.57 8.04
CA GLY A 130 2.33 -3.72 7.40
C GLY A 130 0.88 -3.46 6.97
N GLU A 131 0.11 -2.73 7.78
CA GLU A 131 -1.27 -2.32 7.48
C GLU A 131 -1.32 -1.45 6.21
N GLY A 132 -0.53 -0.37 6.17
CA GLY A 132 -0.44 0.46 4.97
C GLY A 132 0.17 -0.27 3.75
N LEU A 133 1.18 -1.11 3.98
CA LEU A 133 1.85 -1.88 2.93
C LEU A 133 1.03 -3.06 2.41
N ARG A 134 -0.03 -3.48 3.12
CA ARG A 134 -0.90 -4.58 2.70
C ARG A 134 -1.50 -4.32 1.33
N VAL A 135 -2.03 -3.12 1.13
CA VAL A 135 -2.58 -2.71 -0.17
C VAL A 135 -1.47 -2.57 -1.20
N PHE A 136 -0.41 -1.81 -0.87
CA PHE A 136 0.69 -1.56 -1.79
C PHE A 136 1.32 -2.85 -2.34
N ASN A 137 1.63 -3.82 -1.49
CA ASN A 137 2.25 -5.08 -1.90
C ASN A 137 1.35 -5.93 -2.81
N ARG A 138 0.03 -5.72 -2.76
CA ARG A 138 -0.98 -6.43 -3.56
C ARG A 138 -1.31 -5.71 -4.86
N MET A 139 -1.07 -4.41 -4.95
CA MET A 139 -1.25 -3.63 -6.18
C MET A 139 -0.51 -4.23 -7.38
N GLY A 140 0.64 -4.89 -7.16
CA GLY A 140 1.37 -5.57 -8.24
C GLY A 140 0.60 -6.68 -8.95
N LEU A 141 -0.50 -7.21 -8.37
CA LEU A 141 -1.40 -8.15 -9.03
C LEU A 141 -2.23 -7.48 -10.13
N SER A 142 -2.64 -6.23 -9.90
CA SER A 142 -3.49 -5.44 -10.81
C SER A 142 -2.68 -4.57 -11.78
N VAL A 143 -1.57 -3.99 -11.30
CA VAL A 143 -0.77 -3.00 -12.04
C VAL A 143 0.73 -3.35 -12.12
N PRO A 144 1.11 -4.58 -12.52
CA PRO A 144 2.51 -5.01 -12.54
C PRO A 144 3.41 -4.17 -13.47
N GLY A 145 2.82 -3.58 -14.51
CA GLY A 145 3.50 -2.73 -15.49
C GLY A 145 3.51 -1.23 -15.15
N ASP A 146 2.87 -0.81 -14.05
CA ASP A 146 2.80 0.61 -13.70
C ASP A 146 4.17 1.14 -13.23
N SER A 147 4.67 2.16 -13.92
CA SER A 147 6.00 2.72 -13.67
C SER A 147 6.13 3.34 -12.28
N LYS A 148 5.12 4.08 -11.80
CA LYS A 148 5.14 4.70 -10.47
C LYS A 148 5.15 3.65 -9.37
N TYR A 149 4.36 2.58 -9.53
CA TYR A 149 4.36 1.45 -8.62
C TYR A 149 5.75 0.80 -8.54
N GLN A 150 6.38 0.53 -9.68
CA GLN A 150 7.72 -0.06 -9.71
C GLN A 150 8.79 0.87 -9.12
N GLU A 151 8.70 2.18 -9.36
CA GLU A 151 9.58 3.18 -8.74
C GLU A 151 9.42 3.20 -7.21
N ARG A 152 8.19 3.22 -6.72
CA ARG A 152 7.87 3.11 -5.28
C ARG A 152 8.44 1.83 -4.69
N ALA A 153 8.23 0.68 -5.34
CA ALA A 153 8.70 -0.60 -4.84
C ALA A 153 10.23 -0.61 -4.67
N ARG A 154 10.98 -0.08 -5.65
CA ARG A 154 12.43 0.05 -5.55
C ARG A 154 12.85 1.02 -4.45
N ARG A 155 12.20 2.18 -4.36
CA ARG A 155 12.53 3.18 -3.32
C ARG A 155 12.24 2.65 -1.92
N PHE A 156 11.10 2.00 -1.72
CA PHE A 156 10.72 1.44 -0.41
C PHE A 156 11.66 0.31 -0.01
N ALA A 157 12.07 -0.55 -0.95
CA ALA A 157 13.13 -1.52 -0.70
C ALA A 157 14.45 -0.84 -0.32
N GLY A 158 14.82 0.26 -1.00
CA GLY A 158 16.02 1.04 -0.72
C GLY A 158 16.09 1.60 0.70
N PHE A 159 14.95 1.91 1.33
CA PHE A 159 14.89 2.30 2.75
C PHE A 159 15.36 1.19 3.70
N TYR A 160 15.33 -0.08 3.28
CA TYR A 160 15.68 -1.25 4.09
C TYR A 160 16.90 -2.02 3.56
N MET A 161 17.49 -1.57 2.45
CA MET A 161 18.69 -2.15 1.86
C MET A 161 19.95 -1.29 2.07
N GLY A 162 19.82 -0.14 2.75
CA GLY A 162 20.92 0.80 2.99
C GLY A 162 21.25 1.67 1.78
N GLU A 163 20.30 1.83 0.85
CA GLU A 163 20.48 2.58 -0.39
C GLU A 163 20.05 4.05 -0.26
N ASP A 164 19.13 4.36 0.67
CA ASP A 164 18.70 5.73 0.95
C ASP A 164 19.57 6.38 2.04
N ALA A 165 20.15 7.54 1.71
CA ALA A 165 21.08 8.24 2.61
C ALA A 165 20.40 8.87 3.84
N GLU A 166 19.09 9.15 3.79
CA GLU A 166 18.32 9.73 4.88
C GLU A 166 17.65 8.64 5.73
N ALA A 167 17.09 7.61 5.08
CA ALA A 167 16.43 6.48 5.72
C ALA A 167 17.43 5.37 6.09
N LYS A 168 18.33 5.66 7.03
CA LYS A 168 19.38 4.73 7.48
C LYS A 168 18.83 3.60 8.38
N ASN A 169 17.78 2.90 7.96
CA ASN A 169 17.11 1.86 8.75
C ASN A 169 17.96 0.59 8.86
N TYR A 170 18.70 0.24 7.81
CA TYR A 170 19.55 -0.95 7.77
C TYR A 170 20.98 -0.66 8.22
N ASP A 171 21.53 -1.52 9.07
CA ASP A 171 22.95 -1.57 9.41
C ASP A 171 23.63 -2.67 8.56
N PRO A 172 24.48 -2.33 7.57
CA PRO A 172 25.12 -3.31 6.71
C PRO A 172 26.24 -4.11 7.40
N GLN A 173 26.81 -3.59 8.48
CA GLN A 173 27.86 -4.29 9.23
C GLN A 173 27.25 -5.41 10.07
N HIS A 174 26.16 -5.10 10.79
CA HIS A 174 25.50 -6.05 11.69
C HIS A 174 24.31 -6.78 11.05
N LYS A 175 23.94 -6.41 9.81
CA LYS A 175 22.84 -6.98 9.03
C LYS A 175 21.48 -6.94 9.75
N LEU A 176 21.18 -5.82 10.39
CA LEU A 176 19.97 -5.65 11.19
C LEU A 176 19.22 -4.37 10.85
N ILE A 177 17.92 -4.34 11.17
CA ILE A 177 17.13 -3.11 11.19
C ILE A 177 17.38 -2.43 12.53
N ARG A 178 17.82 -1.17 12.49
CA ARG A 178 18.37 -0.43 13.63
C ARG A 178 17.34 -0.03 14.68
N SER A 179 16.05 -0.09 14.36
CA SER A 179 14.96 0.16 15.30
C SER A 179 13.67 -0.54 14.86
N LEU A 180 12.89 -1.02 15.83
CA LEU A 180 11.54 -1.53 15.58
C LEU A 180 10.61 -0.43 15.07
N ILE A 181 10.86 0.82 15.46
CA ILE A 181 10.16 2.00 14.96
C ILE A 181 11.08 2.70 13.97
N ASN A 182 10.70 2.69 12.71
CA ASN A 182 11.53 3.16 11.59
C ASN A 182 10.63 3.75 10.50
N GLY A 183 11.18 4.12 9.34
CA GLY A 183 10.36 4.59 8.23
C GLY A 183 11.17 5.32 7.17
N SER A 184 10.50 6.15 6.37
CA SER A 184 11.16 6.96 5.34
C SER A 184 12.05 8.08 5.90
N ARG A 185 11.97 8.35 7.20
CA ARG A 185 12.88 9.26 7.92
C ARG A 185 13.98 8.54 8.71
N GLY A 186 14.10 7.23 8.55
CA GLY A 186 15.13 6.44 9.23
C GLY A 186 14.67 5.86 10.58
N PRO A 187 15.60 5.25 11.33
CA PRO A 187 15.28 4.54 12.56
C PRO A 187 15.09 5.52 13.72
N MET A 188 14.09 5.27 14.57
CA MET A 188 13.95 5.98 15.83
C MET A 188 14.93 5.44 16.86
N LEU A 189 15.91 6.26 17.26
CA LEU A 189 16.95 5.88 18.23
C LEU A 189 16.77 6.54 19.62
N ARG A 190 15.63 7.18 19.84
CA ARG A 190 15.23 7.71 21.15
C ARG A 190 14.25 6.76 21.83
N LYS A 191 14.04 6.96 23.12
CA LYS A 191 12.98 6.26 23.86
C LYS A 191 11.61 6.57 23.22
N ALA A 192 10.85 5.51 22.93
CA ALA A 192 9.49 5.60 22.45
C ALA A 192 8.56 6.14 23.54
N THR A 193 7.52 6.85 23.11
CA THR A 193 6.38 7.26 23.91
C THR A 193 5.11 6.56 23.41
N ALA A 194 4.00 6.70 24.13
CA ALA A 194 2.71 6.16 23.70
C ALA A 194 2.13 6.82 22.43
N LEU A 195 2.78 7.86 21.88
CA LEU A 195 2.36 8.51 20.63
C LEU A 195 3.21 8.08 19.43
N ASP A 196 4.26 7.27 19.65
CA ASP A 196 5.13 6.78 18.57
C ASP A 196 4.64 5.45 17.97
N TRP A 197 3.57 4.92 18.56
CA TRP A 197 2.74 3.84 18.03
C TRP A 197 1.65 4.50 17.19
#